data_AF-A0A319BRN7-F1
#
_entry.id   AF-A0A319BRN7-F1
#
_cell.length_a   1.000
_cell.length_b   1.000
_cell.length_c   1.000
_cell.angle_alpha   90.00
_cell.angle_beta   90.00
_cell.angle_gamma   90.00
#
_symmetry.space_group_name_H-M   'P 1'
#
loop_
_entity.id
_entity.type
_entity.pdbx_description
1 polymer ?
#
loop_
_entity_poly.entity_id
_entity_poly.type
_entity_poly.pdbx_seq_one_letter_code
_entity_poly.pdbx_strand_id
1 'polypeptide(L)'
;MDGMWHTVKEYFTGSNNPLQFCSHLCELDSYPGKNNNTEYGVELDEDCMRIFSALGDVSRPPCTCNETRPLCDHIDAYIKNHPEHHSKDYTIHTDKGDTCVEEVCRYVMRDVLQWWAHWNGFIEGHRWKHLYIAFVAIVDEIAIPPQDVADGSFRLLGNSLADVLEGLRLEGVHPDDIKLLEMYLWRQCIIQYLEKVDPAIRQILIGKATLMTLWRVLTAGTHGVAVCILTSKGIRPQGQTDHALEMASACDAISMDMGKEALGILQDEPTETVAGKDREMLKRELRWVYLRALGSLDQDPRGAVLRRFATSGWHYVLLNDRYRERVAHVRFPMSPYLRCRIAAYYKSGWYS
;
A
#
# COMPACT_ATOMS: atom_id res chain seq x y z
N MET A 1 -8.04 -13.27 15.49
CA MET A 1 -7.14 -13.15 14.32
C MET A 1 -7.08 -14.44 13.51
N ASP A 2 -6.94 -15.60 14.17
CA ASP A 2 -6.81 -16.92 13.51
C ASP A 2 -7.86 -17.21 12.43
N GLY A 3 -9.15 -17.07 12.74
CA GLY A 3 -10.22 -17.31 11.75
C GLY A 3 -10.15 -16.37 10.54
N MET A 4 -9.84 -15.09 10.75
CA MET A 4 -9.66 -14.10 9.67
C MET A 4 -8.46 -14.46 8.78
N TRP A 5 -7.35 -14.89 9.39
CA TRP A 5 -6.17 -15.34 8.66
C TRP A 5 -6.42 -16.63 7.87
N HIS A 6 -7.16 -17.57 8.45
CA HIS A 6 -7.59 -18.79 7.75
C HIS A 6 -8.42 -18.46 6.51
N THR A 7 -9.41 -17.56 6.62
CA THR A 7 -10.21 -17.11 5.47
C THR A 7 -9.35 -16.43 4.40
N VAL A 8 -8.40 -15.57 4.79
CA VAL A 8 -7.45 -14.94 3.85
C VAL A 8 -6.62 -16.01 3.13
N LYS A 9 -6.07 -16.98 3.87
CA LYS A 9 -5.31 -18.09 3.28
C LYS A 9 -6.14 -18.87 2.28
N GLU A 10 -7.36 -19.26 2.66
CA GLU A 10 -8.30 -19.98 1.80
C GLU A 10 -8.63 -19.21 0.52
N TYR A 11 -8.83 -17.90 0.62
CA TYR A 11 -9.15 -17.07 -0.53
C TYR A 11 -8.00 -17.01 -1.52
N PHE A 12 -6.76 -16.77 -1.06
CA PHE A 12 -5.57 -16.67 -1.91
C PHE A 12 -4.90 -18.03 -2.21
N THR A 13 -5.62 -19.16 -2.05
CA THR A 13 -5.11 -20.54 -2.18
C THR A 13 -4.53 -20.90 -3.55
N GLY A 14 -4.80 -20.13 -4.60
CA GLY A 14 -4.26 -20.39 -5.95
C GLY A 14 -2.73 -20.53 -6.00
N SER A 15 -2.00 -19.96 -5.02
CA SER A 15 -0.54 -19.99 -4.93
C SER A 15 0.04 -20.87 -3.79
N ASN A 16 -0.79 -21.56 -2.99
CA ASN A 16 -0.38 -22.19 -1.71
C ASN A 16 0.30 -21.23 -0.71
N ASN A 17 0.26 -19.91 -0.95
CA ASN A 17 0.87 -18.90 -0.08
C ASN A 17 0.18 -17.52 -0.23
N PRO A 18 -0.51 -17.02 0.82
CA PRO A 18 -1.22 -15.74 0.77
C PRO A 18 -0.31 -14.51 0.56
N LEU A 19 1.00 -14.67 0.74
CA LEU A 19 2.01 -13.60 0.60
C LEU A 19 2.65 -13.55 -0.80
N GLN A 20 2.39 -14.55 -1.63
CA GLN A 20 3.10 -14.71 -2.90
C GLN A 20 2.38 -13.97 -4.04
N PHE A 21 3.15 -13.33 -4.91
CA PHE A 21 2.68 -12.83 -6.20
C PHE A 21 2.60 -13.97 -7.20
N CYS A 22 1.75 -13.80 -8.21
CA CYS A 22 1.68 -14.70 -9.36
C CYS A 22 2.97 -14.67 -10.18
N SER A 23 3.66 -13.52 -10.18
CA SER A 23 4.91 -13.33 -10.92
C SER A 23 6.15 -13.25 -10.03
N HIS A 24 7.24 -13.87 -10.50
CA HIS A 24 8.56 -13.74 -9.89
C HIS A 24 9.19 -12.40 -10.27
N LEU A 25 9.25 -11.47 -9.32
CA LEU A 25 9.82 -10.13 -9.54
C LEU A 25 11.24 -10.15 -10.11
N CYS A 26 12.08 -11.12 -9.73
CA CYS A 26 13.45 -11.27 -10.23
C CYS A 26 13.55 -11.85 -11.65
N GLU A 27 12.46 -12.34 -12.23
CA GLU A 27 12.41 -12.96 -13.56
C GLU A 27 11.72 -12.08 -14.60
N LEU A 28 11.33 -10.86 -14.23
CA LEU A 28 10.71 -9.91 -15.14
C LEU A 28 11.67 -9.55 -16.29
N ASP A 29 11.15 -9.64 -17.52
CA ASP A 29 11.88 -9.32 -18.74
C ASP A 29 12.08 -7.80 -18.92
N SER A 30 13.06 -7.43 -19.74
CA SER A 30 13.20 -6.07 -20.22
C SER A 30 12.22 -5.79 -21.35
N TYR A 31 11.39 -4.76 -21.21
CA TYR A 31 10.46 -4.32 -22.25
C TYR A 31 10.90 -2.94 -22.78
N PRO A 32 11.58 -2.87 -23.94
CA PRO A 32 12.05 -1.60 -24.49
C PRO A 32 10.93 -0.79 -25.17
N GLY A 33 9.81 -1.43 -25.52
CA GLY A 33 8.65 -0.77 -26.10
C GLY A 33 7.85 -0.04 -25.03
N LYS A 34 7.77 1.29 -25.14
CA LYS A 34 6.93 2.13 -24.27
C LYS A 34 5.48 2.12 -24.77
N ASN A 35 4.54 2.12 -23.83
CA ASN A 35 3.17 2.50 -24.16
C ASN A 35 3.18 4.01 -24.48
N ASN A 36 2.58 4.44 -25.60
CA ASN A 36 2.50 5.85 -26.00
C ASN A 36 1.51 6.66 -25.14
N ASN A 37 1.36 6.30 -23.87
CA ASN A 37 0.43 6.97 -23.00
C ASN A 37 0.97 8.37 -22.66
N THR A 38 0.32 9.39 -23.21
CA THR A 38 0.62 10.81 -22.95
C THR A 38 -0.08 11.34 -21.71
N GLU A 39 -0.82 10.51 -20.97
CA GLU A 39 -1.49 10.95 -19.75
C GLU A 39 -0.51 11.10 -18.58
N TYR A 40 -0.64 12.23 -17.89
CA TYR A 40 0.10 12.69 -16.72
C TYR A 40 0.72 11.59 -15.84
N GLY A 41 2.06 11.59 -15.75
CA GLY A 41 2.91 10.74 -14.92
C GLY A 41 4.37 11.18 -15.04
N VAL A 42 5.23 10.77 -14.10
CA VAL A 42 6.68 11.02 -14.22
C VAL A 42 7.35 9.77 -14.80
N GLU A 43 7.86 9.91 -16.01
CA GLU A 43 8.59 8.85 -16.70
C GLU A 43 10.08 9.07 -16.57
N LEU A 44 10.75 8.16 -15.87
CA LEU A 44 12.21 8.09 -15.80
C LEU A 44 12.60 6.73 -16.35
N ASP A 45 13.14 6.72 -17.57
CA ASP A 45 13.81 5.52 -18.07
C ASP A 45 15.17 5.32 -17.39
N GLU A 46 15.78 4.17 -17.66
CA GLU A 46 17.03 3.76 -17.01
C GLU A 46 18.15 4.81 -17.20
N ASP A 47 18.27 5.37 -18.40
CA ASP A 47 19.29 6.37 -18.71
C ASP A 47 19.02 7.67 -17.95
N CYS A 48 17.76 8.10 -17.87
CA CYS A 48 17.37 9.28 -17.10
C CYS A 48 17.57 9.10 -15.59
N MET A 49 17.38 7.90 -15.04
CA MET A 49 17.63 7.63 -13.62
C MET A 49 19.09 7.92 -13.23
N ARG A 50 20.06 7.69 -14.13
CA ARG A 50 21.48 7.94 -13.84
C ARG A 50 21.83 9.41 -13.67
N ILE A 51 20.97 10.33 -14.15
CA ILE A 51 21.13 11.77 -13.97
C ILE A 51 20.92 12.15 -12.50
N PHE A 52 20.04 11.45 -11.79
CA PHE A 52 19.69 11.76 -10.41
C PHE A 52 20.55 10.96 -9.45
N SER A 53 21.28 11.65 -8.58
CA SER A 53 22.15 11.01 -7.56
C SER A 53 21.39 10.09 -6.60
N ALA A 54 20.11 10.38 -6.33
CA ALA A 54 19.23 9.57 -5.51
C ALA A 54 18.72 8.30 -6.23
N LEU A 55 18.75 8.29 -7.57
CA LEU A 55 18.38 7.15 -8.39
C LEU A 55 19.65 6.44 -8.79
N GLY A 56 20.31 6.70 -9.91
CA GLY A 56 21.55 6.01 -10.32
C GLY A 56 21.30 4.66 -11.01
N ASP A 57 22.32 3.80 -11.08
CA ASP A 57 22.31 2.51 -11.82
C ASP A 57 21.32 1.43 -11.32
N VAL A 58 21.20 0.33 -12.05
CA VAL A 58 20.35 -0.81 -11.66
C VAL A 58 21.14 -2.12 -11.58
N SER A 59 20.68 -3.05 -10.74
CA SER A 59 21.26 -4.39 -10.58
C SER A 59 20.15 -5.41 -10.39
N ARG A 60 20.24 -6.58 -11.02
CA ARG A 60 19.23 -7.62 -10.83
C ARG A 60 19.31 -8.18 -9.41
N PRO A 61 18.19 -8.27 -8.65
CA PRO A 61 18.20 -8.85 -7.32
C PRO A 61 18.39 -10.38 -7.36
N PRO A 62 18.96 -10.99 -6.29
CA PRO A 62 18.85 -12.42 -6.08
C PRO A 62 17.39 -12.83 -5.91
N CYS A 63 17.05 -14.06 -6.32
CA CYS A 63 15.69 -14.58 -6.17
C CYS A 63 15.41 -14.93 -4.70
N THR A 64 14.57 -14.12 -4.04
CA THR A 64 14.04 -14.42 -2.70
C THR A 64 12.50 -14.57 -2.70
N CYS A 65 11.89 -14.63 -3.88
CA CYS A 65 10.42 -14.69 -4.04
C CYS A 65 9.80 -15.96 -3.42
N ASN A 66 10.56 -17.06 -3.36
CA ASN A 66 10.14 -18.33 -2.76
C ASN A 66 10.30 -18.39 -1.23
N GLU A 67 10.97 -17.40 -0.63
CA GLU A 67 11.16 -17.34 0.82
C GLU A 67 9.92 -16.82 1.57
N THR A 68 8.82 -16.61 0.85
CA THR A 68 7.51 -16.29 1.41
C THR A 68 6.95 -17.45 2.26
N ARG A 69 7.37 -18.70 2.03
CA ARG A 69 6.85 -19.85 2.77
C ARG A 69 7.31 -19.88 4.24
N PRO A 70 8.62 -19.79 4.54
CA PRO A 70 9.09 -19.63 5.92
C PRO A 70 8.44 -18.46 6.66
N LEU A 71 8.20 -17.34 5.96
CA LEU A 71 7.51 -16.18 6.54
C LEU A 71 6.04 -16.48 6.86
N CYS A 72 5.33 -17.20 5.98
CA CYS A 72 3.96 -17.65 6.24
C CYS A 72 3.90 -18.63 7.42
N ASP A 73 4.83 -19.58 7.49
CA ASP A 73 4.89 -20.56 8.60
C ASP A 73 5.19 -19.84 9.94
N HIS A 74 6.02 -18.80 9.92
CA HIS A 74 6.28 -17.93 11.07
C HIS A 74 5.02 -17.17 11.52
N ILE A 75 4.27 -16.57 10.59
CA ILE A 75 3.00 -15.91 10.87
C ILE A 75 1.98 -16.89 11.48
N ASP A 76 1.87 -18.09 10.94
CA ASP A 76 1.00 -19.14 11.47
C ASP A 76 1.37 -19.49 12.92
N ALA A 77 2.67 -19.65 13.20
CA ALA A 77 3.16 -19.91 14.55
C ALA A 77 2.91 -18.72 15.49
N TYR A 78 3.06 -17.49 15.01
CA TYR A 78 2.80 -16.29 15.81
C TYR A 78 1.33 -16.23 16.20
N ILE A 79 0.42 -16.28 15.22
CA ILE A 79 -1.04 -16.14 15.44
C ILE A 79 -1.58 -17.21 16.40
N LYS A 80 -1.05 -18.44 16.34
CA LYS A 80 -1.48 -19.54 17.20
C LYS A 80 -1.05 -19.39 18.67
N ASN A 81 0.11 -18.78 18.91
CA ASN A 81 0.77 -18.80 20.22
C ASN A 81 0.66 -17.47 20.99
N HIS A 82 0.18 -16.40 20.36
CA HIS A 82 0.13 -15.07 20.96
C HIS A 82 -1.26 -14.73 21.50
N PRO A 83 -1.33 -13.86 22.53
CA PRO A 83 -2.60 -13.45 23.14
C PRO A 83 -3.50 -12.71 22.14
N GLU A 84 -4.81 -12.75 22.40
CA GLU A 84 -5.81 -12.02 21.59
C GLU A 84 -5.62 -10.50 21.65
N HIS A 85 -5.04 -9.99 22.73
CA HIS A 85 -4.71 -8.58 22.95
C HIS A 85 -3.21 -8.38 23.12
N HIS A 86 -2.66 -7.37 22.46
CA HIS A 86 -1.25 -7.00 22.56
C HIS A 86 -1.10 -5.66 23.27
N SER A 87 0.01 -5.46 23.98
CA SER A 87 0.31 -4.18 24.65
C SER A 87 0.52 -2.99 23.68
N LYS A 88 0.49 -3.26 22.37
CA LYS A 88 0.62 -2.27 21.30
C LYS A 88 -0.73 -1.99 20.64
N ASP A 89 -1.82 -2.62 21.08
CA ASP A 89 -3.12 -2.34 20.50
C ASP A 89 -3.43 -0.85 20.62
N TYR A 90 -3.84 -0.25 19.50
CA TYR A 90 -4.14 1.18 19.36
C TYR A 90 -2.96 2.13 19.62
N THR A 91 -1.71 1.66 19.66
CA THR A 91 -0.56 2.58 19.67
C THR A 91 -0.47 3.34 18.35
N ILE A 92 -0.14 4.63 18.44
CA ILE A 92 0.00 5.54 17.30
C ILE A 92 1.46 5.54 16.83
N HIS A 93 1.67 5.38 15.52
CA HIS A 93 2.95 5.22 14.84
C HIS A 93 3.21 6.33 13.81
N THR A 94 2.67 7.52 14.04
CA THR A 94 2.73 8.62 13.07
C THR A 94 4.02 9.42 13.12
N ASP A 95 4.74 9.36 14.25
CA ASP A 95 5.93 10.16 14.59
C ASP A 95 5.72 11.68 14.44
N LYS A 96 4.47 12.14 14.60
CA LYS A 96 4.02 13.54 14.44
C LYS A 96 3.39 14.15 15.69
N GLY A 97 3.49 13.46 16.82
CA GLY A 97 2.95 13.90 18.11
C GLY A 97 1.43 13.82 18.24
N ASP A 98 0.76 12.99 17.43
CA ASP A 98 -0.69 12.78 17.56
C ASP A 98 -1.02 12.12 18.90
N THR A 99 -2.11 12.57 19.53
CA THR A 99 -2.49 12.12 20.89
C THR A 99 -3.76 11.29 20.92
N CYS A 100 -4.55 11.26 19.84
CA CYS A 100 -5.77 10.47 19.77
C CYS A 100 -6.04 9.90 18.36
N VAL A 101 -6.74 8.77 18.34
CA VAL A 101 -7.10 8.02 17.12
C VAL A 101 -7.97 8.86 16.18
N GLU A 102 -8.89 9.66 16.71
CA GLU A 102 -9.81 10.48 15.93
C GLU A 102 -9.09 11.59 15.15
N GLU A 103 -8.02 12.14 15.71
CA GLU A 103 -7.15 13.08 14.99
C GLU A 103 -6.40 12.39 13.85
N VAL A 104 -5.79 11.24 14.12
CA VAL A 104 -5.09 10.44 13.10
C VAL A 104 -6.04 10.07 11.96
N CYS A 105 -7.26 9.61 12.25
CA CYS A 105 -8.28 9.31 11.25
C CYS A 105 -8.59 10.51 10.33
N ARG A 106 -8.65 11.73 10.88
CA ARG A 106 -8.89 12.95 10.10
C ARG A 106 -7.72 13.25 9.17
N TYR A 107 -6.49 13.14 9.66
CA TYR A 107 -5.29 13.33 8.85
C TYR A 107 -5.10 12.23 7.81
N VAL A 108 -5.44 10.99 8.11
CA VAL A 108 -5.44 9.91 7.11
C VAL A 108 -6.43 10.23 6.00
N MET A 109 -7.65 10.68 6.31
CA MET A 109 -8.60 11.08 5.27
C MET A 109 -8.09 12.27 4.43
N ARG A 110 -7.39 13.21 5.05
CA ARG A 110 -6.69 14.29 4.32
C ARG A 110 -5.71 13.72 3.30
N ASP A 111 -4.84 12.82 3.76
CA ASP A 111 -3.80 12.21 2.94
C ASP A 111 -4.42 11.43 1.78
N VAL A 112 -5.51 10.70 2.02
CA VAL A 112 -6.30 10.00 1.00
C VAL A 112 -6.85 10.91 -0.09
N LEU A 113 -7.40 12.07 0.27
CA LEU A 113 -7.90 13.00 -0.75
C LEU A 113 -6.78 13.56 -1.60
N GLN A 114 -5.60 13.79 -1.01
CA GLN A 114 -4.41 14.24 -1.74
C GLN A 114 -3.88 13.11 -2.64
N TRP A 115 -3.70 11.89 -2.12
CA TRP A 115 -3.37 10.66 -2.87
C TRP A 115 -4.30 10.48 -4.08
N TRP A 116 -5.60 10.49 -3.84
CA TRP A 116 -6.60 10.26 -4.88
C TRP A 116 -6.55 11.32 -5.98
N ALA A 117 -6.33 12.60 -5.62
CA ALA A 117 -6.15 13.65 -6.61
C ALA A 117 -4.92 13.38 -7.51
N HIS A 118 -3.84 12.83 -6.96
CA HIS A 118 -2.66 12.43 -7.72
C HIS A 118 -2.90 11.23 -8.62
N TRP A 119 -3.69 10.24 -8.20
CA TRP A 119 -3.94 9.03 -8.99
C TRP A 119 -5.07 9.17 -10.01
N ASN A 120 -6.22 9.72 -9.59
CA ASN A 120 -7.43 9.76 -10.40
C ASN A 120 -7.64 11.12 -11.10
N GLY A 121 -7.01 12.20 -10.60
CA GLY A 121 -7.11 13.56 -11.16
C GLY A 121 -8.32 14.37 -10.73
N PHE A 122 -9.34 13.75 -10.14
CA PHE A 122 -10.51 14.42 -9.59
C PHE A 122 -11.08 13.64 -8.40
N ILE A 123 -11.74 14.36 -7.49
CA ILE A 123 -12.21 13.84 -6.19
C ILE A 123 -13.68 13.39 -6.22
N GLU A 124 -14.51 13.96 -7.09
CA GLU A 124 -15.96 13.74 -7.01
C GLU A 124 -16.38 12.33 -7.43
N GLY A 125 -17.48 11.81 -6.84
CA GLY A 125 -18.08 10.53 -7.23
C GLY A 125 -17.42 9.26 -6.67
N HIS A 126 -16.50 9.38 -5.71
CA HIS A 126 -15.67 8.25 -5.24
C HIS A 126 -15.59 8.13 -3.71
N ARG A 127 -16.65 8.53 -3.01
CA ARG A 127 -16.69 8.60 -1.54
C ARG A 127 -16.21 7.30 -0.88
N TRP A 128 -16.79 6.17 -1.27
CA TRP A 128 -16.57 4.89 -0.63
C TRP A 128 -15.23 4.28 -1.02
N LYS A 129 -14.74 4.55 -2.24
CA LYS A 129 -13.35 4.25 -2.62
C LYS A 129 -12.35 5.01 -1.77
N HIS A 130 -12.59 6.29 -1.48
CA HIS A 130 -11.72 7.02 -0.57
C HIS A 130 -11.76 6.45 0.85
N LEU A 131 -12.95 6.12 1.38
CA LEU A 131 -13.04 5.51 2.71
C LEU A 131 -12.32 4.16 2.76
N TYR A 132 -12.41 3.34 1.71
CA TYR A 132 -11.63 2.12 1.60
C TYR A 132 -10.12 2.39 1.68
N ILE A 133 -9.62 3.36 0.91
CA ILE A 133 -8.20 3.75 0.93
C ILE A 133 -7.81 4.34 2.31
N ALA A 134 -8.75 4.98 3.02
CA ALA A 134 -8.51 5.44 4.38
C ALA A 134 -8.35 4.28 5.36
N PHE A 135 -9.10 3.19 5.21
CA PHE A 135 -8.87 1.95 5.95
C PHE A 135 -7.52 1.29 5.60
N VAL A 136 -7.12 1.34 4.33
CA VAL A 136 -5.78 0.89 3.89
C VAL A 136 -4.67 1.72 4.56
N ALA A 137 -4.85 3.02 4.69
CA ALA A 137 -3.82 3.91 5.22
C ALA A 137 -3.76 3.98 6.75
N ILE A 138 -4.90 3.85 7.46
CA ILE A 138 -4.95 4.02 8.91
C ILE A 138 -4.21 2.92 9.67
N VAL A 139 -4.17 1.70 9.12
CA VAL A 139 -3.45 0.58 9.72
C VAL A 139 -1.94 0.76 9.68
N ASP A 140 -1.42 1.65 8.81
CA ASP A 140 -0.01 2.06 8.85
C ASP A 140 0.28 2.92 10.09
N GLU A 141 -0.65 3.82 10.41
CA GLU A 141 -0.49 4.85 11.45
C GLU A 141 -0.90 4.37 12.85
N ILE A 142 -1.69 3.30 12.95
CA ILE A 142 -2.22 2.78 14.22
C ILE A 142 -2.14 1.25 14.21
N ALA A 143 -1.67 0.67 15.31
CA ALA A 143 -1.71 -0.77 15.54
C ALA A 143 -3.14 -1.24 15.90
N ILE A 144 -4.05 -1.19 14.93
CA ILE A 144 -5.44 -1.63 15.11
C ILE A 144 -5.48 -3.17 15.08
N PRO A 145 -6.06 -3.83 16.11
CA PRO A 145 -6.28 -5.26 16.05
C PRO A 145 -7.11 -5.64 14.81
N PRO A 146 -6.68 -6.61 13.98
CA PRO A 146 -7.39 -6.98 12.75
C PRO A 146 -8.86 -7.35 12.97
N GLN A 147 -9.20 -7.94 14.11
CA GLN A 147 -10.58 -8.31 14.44
C GLN A 147 -11.49 -7.09 14.63
N ASP A 148 -10.97 -6.01 15.21
CA ASP A 148 -11.74 -4.78 15.43
C ASP A 148 -12.12 -4.12 14.11
N VAL A 149 -11.32 -4.31 13.05
CA VAL A 149 -11.68 -3.90 11.68
C VAL A 149 -12.77 -4.80 11.11
N ALA A 150 -12.66 -6.12 11.32
CA ALA A 150 -13.57 -7.11 10.76
C ALA A 150 -14.97 -7.09 11.41
N ASP A 151 -15.05 -6.92 12.73
CA ASP A 151 -16.31 -6.89 13.49
C ASP A 151 -16.95 -5.49 13.58
N GLY A 152 -16.20 -4.46 13.17
CA GLY A 152 -16.67 -3.06 13.15
C GLY A 152 -16.58 -2.34 14.50
N SER A 153 -15.82 -2.88 15.45
CA SER A 153 -15.42 -2.18 16.69
C SER A 153 -14.57 -0.95 16.37
N PHE A 154 -13.63 -1.06 15.43
CA PHE A 154 -12.92 0.09 14.89
C PHE A 154 -13.78 0.82 13.84
N ARG A 155 -13.87 2.15 13.97
CA ARG A 155 -14.66 3.01 13.07
C ARG A 155 -13.84 4.21 12.60
N LEU A 156 -13.57 4.25 11.29
CA LEU A 156 -12.92 5.39 10.65
C LEU A 156 -13.96 6.47 10.33
N LEU A 157 -13.87 7.59 11.04
CA LEU A 157 -14.84 8.71 10.94
C LEU A 157 -16.30 8.25 11.16
N GLY A 158 -16.50 7.28 12.06
CA GLY A 158 -17.81 6.67 12.35
C GLY A 158 -18.24 5.55 11.41
N ASN A 159 -17.51 5.29 10.31
CA ASN A 159 -17.81 4.22 9.36
C ASN A 159 -17.06 2.94 9.75
N SER A 160 -17.76 1.81 9.76
CA SER A 160 -17.15 0.48 9.83
C SER A 160 -16.72 -0.01 8.45
N LEU A 161 -15.89 -1.06 8.36
CA LEU A 161 -15.56 -1.68 7.08
C LEU A 161 -16.82 -2.16 6.35
N ALA A 162 -17.78 -2.76 7.07
CA ALA A 162 -19.06 -3.19 6.48
C ALA A 162 -19.84 -2.03 5.82
N ASP A 163 -19.86 -0.85 6.45
CA ASP A 163 -20.46 0.35 5.85
C ASP A 163 -19.76 0.72 4.53
N VAL A 164 -18.43 0.61 4.48
CA VAL A 164 -17.64 0.92 3.28
C VAL A 164 -17.88 -0.08 2.16
N LEU A 165 -17.91 -1.39 2.44
CA LEU A 165 -18.15 -2.43 1.44
C LEU A 165 -19.56 -2.29 0.84
N GLU A 166 -20.57 -2.02 1.66
CA GLU A 166 -21.92 -1.73 1.18
C GLU A 166 -21.96 -0.44 0.36
N GLY A 167 -21.24 0.59 0.79
CA GLY A 167 -21.07 1.82 0.03
C GLY A 167 -20.44 1.63 -1.35
N LEU A 168 -19.41 0.77 -1.46
CA LEU A 168 -18.79 0.42 -2.74
C LEU A 168 -19.80 -0.28 -3.67
N ARG A 169 -20.68 -1.11 -3.13
CA ARG A 169 -21.80 -1.71 -3.88
C ARG A 169 -22.74 -0.64 -4.44
N LEU A 170 -23.06 0.38 -3.65
CA LEU A 170 -23.88 1.53 -4.09
C LEU A 170 -23.17 2.39 -5.14
N GLU A 171 -21.83 2.40 -5.17
CA GLU A 171 -21.02 3.00 -6.24
C GLU A 171 -20.88 2.11 -7.49
N GLY A 172 -21.59 0.98 -7.55
CA GLY A 172 -21.58 0.09 -8.71
C GLY A 172 -20.33 -0.78 -8.83
N VAL A 173 -19.55 -0.95 -7.77
CA VAL A 173 -18.43 -1.91 -7.76
C VAL A 173 -19.00 -3.33 -7.79
N HIS A 174 -18.44 -4.19 -8.64
CA HIS A 174 -18.93 -5.56 -8.82
C HIS A 174 -18.76 -6.38 -7.52
N PRO A 175 -19.70 -7.28 -7.16
CA PRO A 175 -19.58 -8.10 -5.95
C PRO A 175 -18.26 -8.86 -5.80
N ASP A 176 -17.75 -9.47 -6.87
CA ASP A 176 -16.45 -10.15 -6.86
C ASP A 176 -15.29 -9.19 -6.53
N ASP A 177 -15.36 -7.96 -7.03
CA ASP A 177 -14.32 -6.95 -6.81
C ASP A 177 -14.41 -6.40 -5.38
N ILE A 178 -15.62 -6.29 -4.82
CA ILE A 178 -15.82 -5.98 -3.38
C ILE A 178 -15.23 -7.10 -2.52
N LYS A 179 -15.46 -8.37 -2.88
CA LYS A 179 -14.86 -9.49 -2.14
C LYS A 179 -13.34 -9.46 -2.23
N LEU A 180 -12.79 -9.16 -3.40
CA LEU A 180 -11.35 -9.00 -3.59
C LEU A 180 -10.77 -7.87 -2.72
N LEU A 181 -11.44 -6.71 -2.69
CA LEU A 181 -11.08 -5.57 -1.85
C LEU A 181 -11.10 -5.91 -0.35
N GLU A 182 -12.14 -6.62 0.11
CA GLU A 182 -12.24 -7.11 1.49
C GLU A 182 -11.04 -8.01 1.85
N MET A 183 -10.74 -8.99 1.00
CA MET A 183 -9.65 -9.94 1.26
C MET A 183 -8.27 -9.28 1.19
N TYR A 184 -8.06 -8.30 0.31
CA TYR A 184 -6.83 -7.49 0.31
C TYR A 184 -6.68 -6.67 1.59
N LEU A 185 -7.74 -6.00 2.05
CA LEU A 185 -7.68 -5.21 3.27
C LEU A 185 -7.47 -6.10 4.49
N TRP A 186 -8.16 -7.25 4.58
CA TRP A 186 -7.96 -8.19 5.68
C TRP A 186 -6.53 -8.72 5.74
N ARG A 187 -5.98 -9.10 4.59
CA ARG A 187 -4.58 -9.51 4.47
C ARG A 187 -3.65 -8.40 4.95
N GLN A 188 -3.88 -7.16 4.53
CA GLN A 188 -3.10 -6.00 4.95
C GLN A 188 -3.21 -5.74 6.46
N CYS A 189 -4.41 -5.73 7.03
CA CYS A 189 -4.63 -5.51 8.46
C CYS A 189 -3.80 -6.50 9.29
N ILE A 190 -3.82 -7.78 8.93
CA ILE A 190 -3.07 -8.83 9.64
C ILE A 190 -1.57 -8.57 9.57
N ILE A 191 -1.00 -8.44 8.37
CA ILE A 191 0.46 -8.31 8.21
C ILE A 191 1.00 -6.97 8.72
N GLN A 192 0.25 -5.87 8.56
CA GLN A 192 0.65 -4.54 9.03
C GLN A 192 0.60 -4.46 10.55
N TYR A 193 -0.36 -5.15 11.17
CA TYR A 193 -0.40 -5.32 12.61
C TYR A 193 0.80 -6.16 13.08
N LEU A 194 1.07 -7.30 12.44
CA LEU A 194 2.21 -8.16 12.76
C LEU A 194 3.55 -7.46 12.59
N GLU A 195 3.73 -6.62 11.57
CA GLU A 195 4.92 -5.77 11.41
C GLU A 195 5.22 -4.91 12.65
N LYS A 196 4.17 -4.45 13.34
CA LYS A 196 4.30 -3.61 14.54
C LYS A 196 4.52 -4.42 15.80
N VAL A 197 3.90 -5.60 15.92
CA VAL A 197 3.94 -6.40 17.16
C VAL A 197 5.06 -7.44 17.18
N ASP A 198 5.48 -7.94 16.02
CA ASP A 198 6.46 -9.00 15.88
C ASP A 198 7.78 -8.50 15.24
N PRO A 199 8.81 -8.20 16.07
CA PRO A 199 10.10 -7.72 15.56
C PRO A 199 10.87 -8.79 14.76
N ALA A 200 10.51 -10.07 14.85
CA ALA A 200 11.21 -11.13 14.11
C ALA A 200 10.96 -11.03 12.59
N ILE A 201 9.79 -10.51 12.19
CA ILE A 201 9.43 -10.31 10.78
C ILE A 201 10.49 -9.46 10.07
N ARG A 202 10.91 -8.35 10.69
CA ARG A 202 11.94 -7.47 10.12
C ARG A 202 13.25 -8.23 9.86
N GLN A 203 13.66 -9.10 10.76
CA GLN A 203 14.89 -9.89 10.62
C GLN A 203 14.82 -10.89 9.45
N ILE A 204 13.63 -11.40 9.15
CA ILE A 204 13.41 -12.31 8.01
C ILE A 204 13.53 -11.56 6.67
N LEU A 205 13.12 -10.29 6.63
CA LEU A 205 13.01 -9.48 5.41
C LEU A 205 14.27 -8.71 5.02
N ILE A 206 15.08 -8.28 6.00
CA ILE A 206 16.25 -7.42 5.76
C ILE A 206 17.20 -8.00 4.71
N GLY A 207 17.66 -7.14 3.79
CA GLY A 207 18.60 -7.49 2.75
C GLY A 207 18.04 -8.36 1.61
N LYS A 208 16.72 -8.61 1.57
CA LYS A 208 16.08 -9.43 0.54
C LYS A 208 15.15 -8.59 -0.32
N ALA A 209 15.69 -7.94 -1.36
CA ALA A 209 14.95 -6.95 -2.14
C ALA A 209 13.60 -7.47 -2.69
N THR A 210 13.54 -8.66 -3.28
CA THR A 210 12.26 -9.15 -3.84
C THR A 210 11.26 -9.53 -2.74
N LEU A 211 11.67 -10.25 -1.69
CA LEU A 211 10.79 -10.58 -0.57
C LEU A 211 10.29 -9.32 0.15
N MET A 212 11.17 -8.34 0.36
CA MET A 212 10.82 -7.07 0.98
C MET A 212 9.83 -6.29 0.10
N THR A 213 10.01 -6.21 -1.22
CA THR A 213 9.02 -5.60 -2.12
C THR A 213 7.66 -6.26 -2.01
N LEU A 214 7.60 -7.60 -1.98
CA LEU A 214 6.34 -8.33 -1.77
C LEU A 214 5.69 -7.89 -0.45
N TRP A 215 6.44 -7.94 0.65
CA TRP A 215 5.96 -7.52 1.96
C TRP A 215 5.47 -6.06 1.97
N ARG A 216 6.18 -5.16 1.29
CA ARG A 216 5.82 -3.73 1.18
C ARG A 216 4.55 -3.48 0.42
N VAL A 217 4.34 -4.17 -0.70
CA VAL A 217 3.08 -4.07 -1.45
C VAL A 217 1.90 -4.52 -0.59
N LEU A 218 2.10 -5.59 0.18
CA LEU A 218 1.05 -6.10 1.05
C LEU A 218 0.77 -5.14 2.21
N THR A 219 1.80 -4.63 2.90
CA THR A 219 1.69 -3.69 4.04
C THR A 219 1.16 -2.32 3.64
N ALA A 220 1.56 -1.80 2.47
CA ALA A 220 1.02 -0.57 1.91
C ALA A 220 -0.40 -0.73 1.33
N GLY A 221 -0.87 -1.97 1.14
CA GLY A 221 -2.21 -2.26 0.61
C GLY A 221 -2.44 -1.79 -0.82
N THR A 222 -1.37 -1.62 -1.61
CA THR A 222 -1.43 -1.00 -2.95
C THR A 222 -2.29 -1.78 -3.94
N HIS A 223 -2.46 -3.10 -3.75
CA HIS A 223 -3.40 -3.92 -4.52
C HIS A 223 -4.85 -3.44 -4.42
N GLY A 224 -5.33 -3.18 -3.19
CA GLY A 224 -6.69 -2.72 -2.96
C GLY A 224 -6.91 -1.33 -3.57
N VAL A 225 -5.91 -0.45 -3.43
CA VAL A 225 -5.92 0.88 -4.05
C VAL A 225 -6.01 0.78 -5.57
N ALA A 226 -5.21 -0.08 -6.20
CA ALA A 226 -5.21 -0.27 -7.64
C ALA A 226 -6.56 -0.79 -8.16
N VAL A 227 -7.24 -1.69 -7.41
CA VAL A 227 -8.63 -2.09 -7.71
C VAL A 227 -9.59 -0.90 -7.62
N CYS A 228 -9.47 -0.04 -6.62
CA CYS A 228 -10.27 1.20 -6.56
C CYS A 228 -10.02 2.11 -7.77
N ILE A 229 -8.79 2.21 -8.27
CA ILE A 229 -8.47 2.99 -9.48
C ILE A 229 -9.08 2.37 -10.74
N LEU A 230 -8.97 1.06 -10.96
CA LEU A 230 -9.59 0.42 -12.12
C LEU A 230 -11.11 0.57 -12.10
N THR A 231 -11.73 0.31 -10.95
CA THR A 231 -13.18 0.38 -10.80
C THR A 231 -13.71 1.81 -10.87
N SER A 232 -12.90 2.84 -10.57
CA SER A 232 -13.29 4.25 -10.81
C SER A 232 -13.43 4.58 -12.30
N LYS A 233 -12.76 3.81 -13.17
CA LYS A 233 -12.84 3.92 -14.63
C LYS A 233 -13.80 2.89 -15.26
N GLY A 234 -14.55 2.14 -14.45
CA GLY A 234 -15.44 1.07 -14.92
C GLY A 234 -14.70 -0.14 -15.48
N ILE A 235 -13.40 -0.29 -15.17
CA ILE A 235 -12.58 -1.42 -15.61
C ILE A 235 -12.62 -2.49 -14.52
N ARG A 236 -12.92 -3.73 -14.90
CA ARG A 236 -12.90 -4.87 -13.97
C ARG A 236 -11.48 -5.42 -13.82
N PRO A 237 -11.00 -5.68 -12.59
CA PRO A 237 -9.79 -6.43 -12.35
C PRO A 237 -9.97 -7.91 -12.75
N GLN A 238 -8.87 -8.60 -13.01
CA GLN A 238 -8.84 -10.03 -13.33
C GLN A 238 -8.74 -10.92 -12.06
N GLY A 239 -9.24 -10.41 -10.93
CA GLY A 239 -9.22 -11.13 -9.66
C GLY A 239 -7.82 -11.18 -9.03
N GLN A 240 -7.51 -12.31 -8.40
CA GLN A 240 -6.28 -12.52 -7.63
C GLN A 240 -5.03 -12.69 -8.50
N THR A 241 -5.21 -13.11 -9.76
CA THR A 241 -4.12 -13.42 -10.69
C THR A 241 -3.81 -12.28 -11.65
N ASP A 242 -4.22 -11.07 -11.28
CA ASP A 242 -4.11 -9.91 -12.15
C ASP A 242 -2.68 -9.35 -12.13
N HIS A 243 -1.88 -9.78 -13.11
CA HIS A 243 -0.48 -9.41 -13.23
C HIS A 243 -0.28 -7.88 -13.33
N ALA A 244 -1.15 -7.16 -14.03
CA ALA A 244 -1.03 -5.71 -14.14
C ALA A 244 -1.27 -5.01 -12.79
N LEU A 245 -2.20 -5.53 -11.97
CA LEU A 245 -2.39 -5.03 -10.60
C LEU A 245 -1.13 -5.27 -9.75
N GLU A 246 -0.53 -6.46 -9.82
CA GLU A 246 0.72 -6.75 -9.09
C GLU A 246 1.85 -5.80 -9.49
N MET A 247 2.08 -5.62 -10.80
CA MET A 247 3.15 -4.75 -11.30
C MET A 247 2.91 -3.29 -10.95
N ALA A 248 1.69 -2.79 -11.10
CA ALA A 248 1.35 -1.42 -10.73
C ALA A 248 1.50 -1.17 -9.22
N SER A 249 1.10 -2.15 -8.41
CA SER A 249 1.22 -2.11 -6.94
C SER A 249 2.68 -2.11 -6.48
N ALA A 250 3.52 -2.94 -7.12
CA ALA A 250 4.96 -2.95 -6.86
C ALA A 250 5.62 -1.62 -7.25
N CYS A 251 5.30 -1.08 -8.43
CA CYS A 251 5.83 0.21 -8.86
C CYS A 251 5.42 1.37 -7.94
N ASP A 252 4.16 1.41 -7.49
CA ASP A 252 3.69 2.45 -6.57
C ASP A 252 4.44 2.37 -5.23
N ALA A 253 4.56 1.17 -4.65
CA ALA A 253 5.32 0.96 -3.41
C ALA A 253 6.80 1.34 -3.56
N ILE A 254 7.47 0.87 -4.61
CA ILE A 254 8.90 1.14 -4.83
C ILE A 254 9.14 2.63 -5.13
N SER A 255 8.30 3.28 -5.93
CA SER A 255 8.43 4.72 -6.22
C SER A 255 8.23 5.58 -4.98
N MET A 256 7.29 5.22 -4.09
CA MET A 256 7.16 5.87 -2.79
C MET A 256 8.39 5.66 -1.91
N ASP A 257 8.91 4.44 -1.82
CA ASP A 257 10.07 4.14 -0.99
C ASP A 257 11.34 4.83 -1.52
N MET A 258 11.55 4.92 -2.84
CA MET A 258 12.63 5.73 -3.43
C MET A 258 12.48 7.22 -3.13
N GLY A 259 11.25 7.76 -3.18
CA GLY A 259 10.97 9.14 -2.79
C GLY A 259 11.26 9.40 -1.31
N LYS A 260 10.83 8.49 -0.43
CA LYS A 260 11.10 8.56 1.02
C LYS A 260 12.59 8.47 1.32
N GLU A 261 13.30 7.60 0.61
CA GLU A 261 14.76 7.45 0.73
C GLU A 261 15.47 8.75 0.36
N ALA A 262 15.07 9.40 -0.72
CA ALA A 262 15.63 10.69 -1.15
C ALA A 262 15.39 11.81 -0.12
N LEU A 263 14.32 11.72 0.67
CA LEU A 263 14.00 12.67 1.75
C LEU A 263 14.58 12.26 3.13
N GLY A 264 15.24 11.10 3.23
CA GLY A 264 15.73 10.56 4.50
C GLY A 264 14.64 10.04 5.44
N ILE A 265 13.39 9.92 4.96
CA ILE A 265 12.25 9.43 5.76
C ILE A 265 12.31 7.91 5.97
N LEU A 266 12.85 7.19 4.98
CA LEU A 266 12.84 5.73 4.98
C LEU A 266 13.79 5.12 6.02
N GLN A 267 14.80 5.88 6.47
CA GLN A 267 15.76 5.40 7.45
C GLN A 267 15.07 5.06 8.76
N ASP A 268 15.40 3.89 9.30
CA ASP A 268 14.84 3.36 10.55
C ASP A 268 13.34 2.97 10.52
N GLU A 269 12.66 3.07 9.36
CA GLU A 269 11.32 2.49 9.21
C GLU A 269 11.39 0.94 9.41
N PRO A 270 10.42 0.30 10.10
CA PRO A 270 10.43 -1.14 10.36
C PRO A 270 10.60 -2.01 9.11
N THR A 271 10.06 -1.55 7.97
CA THR A 271 10.18 -2.20 6.66
C THR A 271 10.88 -1.33 5.63
N GLU A 272 11.89 -0.60 6.08
CA GLU A 272 12.85 0.06 5.22
C GLU A 272 13.38 -0.89 4.12
N THR A 273 13.05 -0.59 2.86
CA THR A 273 13.31 -1.49 1.72
C THR A 273 14.78 -1.67 1.39
N VAL A 274 15.60 -0.73 1.84
CA VAL A 274 17.05 -0.70 1.63
C VAL A 274 17.82 -1.00 2.92
N ALA A 275 17.14 -1.55 3.94
CA ALA A 275 17.76 -2.01 5.17
C ALA A 275 18.56 -3.28 4.89
N GLY A 276 19.88 -3.23 5.15
CA GLY A 276 20.78 -4.36 4.97
C GLY A 276 22.25 -3.94 4.99
N LYS A 277 23.14 -4.91 4.78
CA LYS A 277 24.60 -4.67 4.83
C LYS A 277 25.09 -3.74 3.71
N ASP A 278 24.45 -3.79 2.55
CA ASP A 278 24.80 -2.97 1.38
C ASP A 278 23.57 -2.20 0.89
N ARG A 279 23.33 -1.04 1.50
CA ARG A 279 22.21 -0.15 1.18
C ARG A 279 22.22 0.28 -0.29
N GLU A 280 23.40 0.59 -0.83
CA GLU A 280 23.54 1.09 -2.20
C GLU A 280 23.22 0.01 -3.23
N MET A 281 23.64 -1.22 -2.98
CA MET A 281 23.22 -2.36 -3.79
C MET A 281 21.69 -2.56 -3.71
N LEU A 282 21.08 -2.49 -2.52
CA LEU A 282 19.63 -2.70 -2.36
C LEU A 282 18.84 -1.64 -3.14
N LYS A 283 19.30 -0.38 -3.13
CA LYS A 283 18.70 0.66 -3.96
C LYS A 283 18.76 0.30 -5.45
N ARG A 284 19.88 -0.24 -5.95
CA ARG A 284 20.03 -0.65 -7.37
C ARG A 284 19.10 -1.79 -7.73
N GLU A 285 18.88 -2.71 -6.79
CA GLU A 285 17.93 -3.82 -6.93
C GLU A 285 16.48 -3.36 -6.99
N LEU A 286 16.08 -2.42 -6.13
CA LEU A 286 14.73 -1.84 -6.17
C LEU A 286 14.47 -1.11 -7.49
N ARG A 287 15.43 -0.30 -7.96
CA ARG A 287 15.36 0.36 -9.26
C ARG A 287 15.20 -0.64 -10.41
N TRP A 288 15.92 -1.76 -10.35
CA TRP A 288 15.79 -2.83 -11.34
C TRP A 288 14.38 -3.42 -11.36
N VAL A 289 13.81 -3.76 -10.19
CA VAL A 289 12.45 -4.30 -10.09
C VAL A 289 11.43 -3.28 -10.62
N TYR A 290 11.57 -2.01 -10.22
CA TYR A 290 10.69 -0.93 -10.67
C TYR A 290 10.66 -0.80 -12.20
N LEU A 291 11.82 -0.70 -12.85
CA LEU A 291 11.89 -0.54 -14.31
C LEU A 291 11.28 -1.72 -15.06
N ARG A 292 11.47 -2.95 -14.57
CA ARG A 292 10.96 -4.16 -15.20
C ARG A 292 9.46 -4.34 -14.97
N ALA A 293 8.97 -4.06 -13.77
CA ALA A 293 7.54 -4.06 -13.47
C ALA A 293 6.80 -2.99 -14.28
N LEU A 294 7.36 -1.79 -14.40
CA LEU A 294 6.78 -0.71 -15.21
C LEU A 294 6.75 -1.09 -16.71
N GLY A 295 7.84 -1.65 -17.23
CA GLY A 295 7.90 -2.11 -18.62
C GLY A 295 6.92 -3.26 -18.89
N SER A 296 6.72 -4.16 -17.93
CA SER A 296 5.72 -5.23 -18.03
C SER A 296 4.30 -4.66 -18.01
N LEU A 297 4.03 -3.65 -17.18
CA LEU A 297 2.75 -2.96 -17.14
C LEU A 297 2.42 -2.29 -18.48
N ASP A 298 3.42 -1.78 -19.19
CA ASP A 298 3.24 -1.17 -20.51
C ASP A 298 2.76 -2.13 -21.60
N GLN A 299 2.92 -3.45 -21.37
CA GLN A 299 2.41 -4.47 -22.28
C GLN A 299 0.94 -4.84 -22.01
N ASP A 300 0.37 -4.43 -20.86
CA ASP A 300 -1.04 -4.69 -20.54
C ASP A 300 -1.94 -3.60 -21.15
N PRO A 301 -3.09 -3.95 -21.75
CA PRO A 301 -4.05 -2.97 -22.27
C PRO A 301 -4.55 -1.95 -21.25
N ARG A 302 -4.55 -2.29 -19.96
CA ARG A 302 -4.94 -1.43 -18.84
C ARG A 302 -3.76 -0.64 -18.26
N GLY A 303 -2.55 -0.89 -18.76
CA GLY A 303 -1.32 -0.24 -18.34
C GLY A 303 -1.43 1.28 -18.40
N ALA A 304 -2.12 1.83 -19.40
CA ALA A 304 -2.35 3.27 -19.51
C ALA A 304 -3.03 3.87 -18.25
N VAL A 305 -4.06 3.21 -17.72
CA VAL A 305 -4.78 3.67 -16.51
C VAL A 305 -3.93 3.47 -15.26
N LEU A 306 -3.26 2.32 -15.16
CA LEU A 306 -2.49 1.94 -13.98
C LEU A 306 -1.14 2.65 -13.88
N ARG A 307 -0.58 3.15 -14.99
CA ARG A 307 0.74 3.79 -15.03
C ARG A 307 0.80 5.04 -14.16
N ARG A 308 -0.26 5.85 -14.15
CA ARG A 308 -0.34 7.04 -13.30
C ARG A 308 -0.29 6.68 -11.81
N PHE A 309 -0.95 5.60 -11.42
CA PHE A 309 -0.85 5.05 -10.06
C PHE A 309 0.57 4.51 -9.79
N ALA A 310 1.07 3.63 -10.66
CA ALA A 310 2.37 2.98 -10.55
C ALA A 310 3.56 3.94 -10.42
N THR A 311 3.49 5.12 -11.03
CA THR A 311 4.59 6.11 -11.06
C THR A 311 4.39 7.26 -10.06
N SER A 312 3.29 7.24 -9.30
CA SER A 312 2.85 8.40 -8.55
C SER A 312 3.84 8.86 -7.47
N GLY A 313 4.57 7.92 -6.87
CA GLY A 313 5.53 8.17 -5.78
C GLY A 313 6.58 9.24 -6.12
N TRP A 314 6.95 9.38 -7.39
CA TRP A 314 7.98 10.32 -7.84
C TRP A 314 7.67 11.79 -7.56
N HIS A 315 6.43 12.19 -7.78
CA HIS A 315 6.00 13.56 -7.49
C HIS A 315 5.21 13.63 -6.20
N TYR A 316 4.49 12.57 -5.86
CA TYR A 316 3.59 12.53 -4.72
C TYR A 316 4.33 12.69 -3.40
N VAL A 317 5.48 12.01 -3.24
CA VAL A 317 6.23 12.06 -1.97
C VAL A 317 6.68 13.50 -1.64
N LEU A 318 6.97 14.31 -2.66
CA LEU A 318 7.39 15.70 -2.52
C LEU A 318 6.22 16.66 -2.25
N LEU A 319 5.04 16.36 -2.78
CA LEU A 319 3.88 17.25 -2.77
C LEU A 319 2.91 16.98 -1.61
N ASN A 320 2.88 15.77 -1.07
CA ASN A 320 1.93 15.40 -0.03
C ASN A 320 2.35 15.91 1.34
N ASP A 321 1.38 16.43 2.10
CA ASP A 321 1.61 16.93 3.45
C ASP A 321 2.15 15.81 4.36
N ARG A 322 1.65 14.57 4.25
CA ARG A 322 2.05 13.41 5.09
C ARG A 322 3.56 13.26 5.20
N TYR A 323 4.29 13.39 4.10
CA TYR A 323 5.74 13.13 4.09
C TYR A 323 6.55 14.34 4.53
N ARG A 324 6.10 15.54 4.19
CA ARG A 324 6.69 16.78 4.71
C ARG A 324 6.53 16.86 6.24
N GLU A 325 5.39 16.40 6.75
CA GLU A 325 5.15 16.24 8.18
C GLU A 325 6.06 15.18 8.82
N ARG A 326 6.35 14.07 8.12
CA ARG A 326 7.30 13.05 8.62
C ARG A 326 8.72 13.63 8.72
N VAL A 327 9.17 14.40 7.72
CA VAL A 327 10.47 15.10 7.78
C VAL A 327 10.52 16.12 8.93
N ALA A 328 9.42 16.82 9.17
CA ALA A 328 9.36 17.89 10.17
C ALA A 328 8.92 17.41 11.56
N HIS A 329 8.51 16.15 11.72
CA HIS A 329 7.91 15.58 12.93
C HIS A 329 6.74 16.40 13.52
N VAL A 330 5.96 17.06 12.67
CA VAL A 330 4.83 17.92 13.08
C VAL A 330 3.66 17.79 12.11
N ARG A 331 2.43 17.98 12.59
CA ARG A 331 1.24 18.10 11.75
C ARG A 331 1.11 19.48 11.12
N PHE A 332 0.76 19.53 9.84
CA PHE A 332 0.40 20.76 9.14
C PHE A 332 -1.10 21.02 9.28
N PRO A 333 -1.51 22.27 9.58
CA PRO A 333 -2.91 22.57 9.77
C PRO A 333 -3.70 22.37 8.47
N MET A 334 -4.84 21.68 8.57
CA MET A 334 -5.76 21.52 7.45
C MET A 334 -6.45 22.86 7.12
N SER A 335 -6.45 23.22 5.83
CA SER A 335 -7.20 24.39 5.37
C SER A 335 -8.70 24.26 5.71
N PRO A 336 -9.43 25.37 5.90
CA PRO A 336 -10.88 25.33 6.15
C PRO A 336 -11.64 24.52 5.09
N TYR A 337 -11.26 24.67 3.82
CA TYR A 337 -11.85 23.91 2.71
C TYR A 337 -11.67 22.39 2.89
N LEU A 338 -10.46 21.96 3.23
CA LEU A 338 -10.15 20.53 3.40
C LEU A 338 -10.86 19.95 4.62
N ARG A 339 -10.96 20.71 5.72
CA ARG A 339 -11.76 20.32 6.89
C ARG A 339 -13.24 20.11 6.53
N CYS A 340 -13.85 21.03 5.78
CA CYS A 340 -15.23 20.87 5.32
C CYS A 340 -15.41 19.65 4.41
N ARG A 341 -14.44 19.39 3.52
CA ARG A 341 -14.44 18.19 2.66
C ARG A 341 -14.38 16.91 3.49
N ILE A 342 -13.48 16.84 4.48
CA ILE A 342 -13.34 15.69 5.38
C ILE A 342 -14.58 15.49 6.25
N ALA A 343 -15.21 16.57 6.73
CA ALA A 343 -16.45 16.48 7.50
C ALA A 343 -17.56 15.75 6.74
N ALA A 344 -17.59 15.86 5.41
CA ALA A 344 -18.55 15.13 4.59
C ALA A 344 -18.38 13.60 4.69
N TYR A 345 -17.19 13.08 5.01
CA TYR A 345 -16.91 11.64 5.12
C TYR A 345 -17.38 11.01 6.43
N TYR A 346 -17.74 11.83 7.42
CA TYR A 346 -18.31 11.32 8.66
C TYR A 346 -19.62 10.60 8.40
N LYS A 347 -19.86 9.54 9.16
CA LYS A 347 -21.18 8.91 9.21
C LYS A 347 -22.18 9.91 9.79
N SER A 348 -23.31 10.11 9.12
CA SER A 348 -24.37 11.02 9.58
C SER A 348 -24.74 10.73 11.04
N GLY A 349 -24.73 11.75 11.89
CA GLY A 349 -25.03 11.63 13.34
C GLY A 349 -23.82 11.47 14.26
N TRP A 350 -22.59 11.46 13.74
CA TRP A 350 -21.35 11.41 14.54
C TRP A 350 -20.75 12.79 14.89
N TYR A 351 -21.40 13.88 14.46
CA TYR A 351 -21.15 15.24 14.94
C TYR A 351 -22.48 15.92 15.25
N SER A 352 -22.78 16.00 16.55
CA SER A 352 -23.70 16.94 17.16
C SER A 352 -23.02 17.54 18.37
#